data_AF-A0A8T6NF55-F1
#
_entry.id   AF-A0A8T6NF55-F1
#
_cell.length_a   1.000
_cell.length_b   1.000
_cell.length_c   1.000
_cell.angle_alpha   90.00
_cell.angle_beta   90.00
_cell.angle_gamma   90.00
#
_symmetry.space_group_name_H-M   'P 1'
#
loop_
_entity.id
_entity.type
_entity.pdbx_description
1 polymer ?
#
loop_
_entity_poly.entity_id
_entity_poly.type
_entity_poly.pdbx_seq_one_letter_code
_entity_poly.pdbx_strand_id
1 'polypeptide(L)'
;MKLGTEEIAKYPFLTEAGNYLREKGFTLEQFGKDEDLKPIIDLALSRIQIAADGKIFNSDFSIKNLDIEVFSFLVAVILLKQCNANTLIRRFSLAEARRAEKFLEKDLVNSHTNEEIAIKIIKDLFSMNVTKSGDYFVIPVSDYLLHAVHFHEQEWKLVNRLVDNGKVFLSAHETVRLIRKELDSFISKKIRSANIPDIQESFKKPLDTLASLAKKFTVQIVETTEQPPCIKHALEILSKGENLPHSGRFMLATYLLNKGQAIEE
;
A
#
# COMPACT_ATOMS: atom_id res chain seq x y z
N MET A 1 -6.35 13.25 17.89
CA MET A 1 -6.81 14.43 17.12
C MET A 1 -8.33 14.44 17.18
N LYS A 2 -9.03 15.59 17.13
CA LYS A 2 -10.50 15.55 16.97
C LYS A 2 -10.80 15.61 15.47
N LEU A 3 -11.09 14.45 14.89
CA LEU A 3 -11.49 14.30 13.49
C LEU A 3 -13.02 14.24 13.41
N GLY A 4 -13.59 14.86 12.38
CA GLY A 4 -15.00 14.66 12.03
C GLY A 4 -15.21 13.32 11.35
N THR A 5 -16.47 12.96 11.13
CA THR A 5 -16.85 11.69 10.50
C THR A 5 -16.33 11.58 9.06
N GLU A 6 -16.27 12.70 8.33
CA GLU A 6 -15.76 12.73 6.96
C GLU A 6 -14.25 12.42 6.92
N GLU A 7 -13.46 13.02 7.81
CA GLU A 7 -12.02 12.75 7.88
C GLU A 7 -11.72 11.32 8.33
N ILE A 8 -12.52 10.77 9.25
CA ILE A 8 -12.41 9.37 9.65
C ILE A 8 -12.71 8.45 8.45
N ALA A 9 -13.65 8.81 7.58
CA ALA A 9 -13.97 8.04 6.38
C ALA A 9 -12.92 8.18 5.26
N LYS A 10 -12.24 9.34 5.17
CA LYS A 10 -11.06 9.53 4.31
C LYS A 10 -9.86 8.72 4.80
N TYR A 11 -9.66 8.67 6.12
CA TYR A 11 -8.48 8.09 6.78
C TYR A 11 -8.83 7.00 7.81
N PRO A 12 -9.50 5.91 7.42
CA PRO A 12 -10.01 4.90 8.35
C PRO A 12 -8.90 4.05 9.00
N PHE A 13 -7.66 4.20 8.54
CA PHE A 13 -6.47 3.60 9.14
C PHE A 13 -5.95 4.36 10.37
N LEU A 14 -6.51 5.52 10.71
CA LEU A 14 -6.17 6.22 11.95
C LEU A 14 -6.77 5.52 13.18
N THR A 15 -6.30 5.88 14.37
CA THR A 15 -6.81 5.34 15.64
C THR A 15 -8.27 5.74 15.90
N GLU A 16 -8.65 6.92 15.44
CA GLU A 16 -9.95 7.55 15.59
C GLU A 16 -11.06 6.69 14.97
N ALA A 17 -10.79 6.00 13.86
CA ALA A 17 -11.77 5.08 13.25
C ALA A 17 -12.13 3.89 14.15
N GLY A 18 -11.17 3.38 14.92
CA GLY A 18 -11.41 2.30 15.88
C GLY A 18 -12.24 2.79 17.08
N ASN A 19 -11.99 4.03 17.54
CA ASN A 19 -12.79 4.65 18.59
C ASN A 19 -14.22 4.94 18.10
N TYR A 20 -14.37 5.39 16.86
CA TYR A 20 -15.66 5.64 16.21
C TYR A 20 -16.57 4.41 16.20
N LEU A 21 -16.01 3.23 15.88
CA LEU A 21 -16.74 1.96 15.94
C LEU A 21 -17.25 1.66 17.35
N ARG A 22 -16.42 1.90 18.37
CA ARG A 22 -16.76 1.66 19.79
C ARG A 22 -17.84 2.63 20.29
N GLU A 23 -17.75 3.91 19.92
CA GLU A 23 -18.74 4.94 20.27
C GLU A 23 -20.12 4.64 19.68
N LYS A 24 -20.17 4.07 18.47
CA LYS A 24 -21.41 3.62 17.84
C LYS A 24 -21.98 2.32 18.42
N GLY A 25 -21.27 1.69 19.37
CA GLY A 25 -21.74 0.50 20.08
C GLY A 25 -21.68 -0.79 19.27
N PHE A 26 -21.03 -0.79 18.11
CA PHE A 26 -20.92 -1.99 17.28
C PHE A 26 -19.81 -2.90 17.78
N THR A 27 -20.14 -4.17 18.02
CA THR A 27 -19.16 -5.23 18.27
C THR A 27 -18.89 -6.02 16.99
N LEU A 28 -17.70 -6.63 16.90
CA LEU A 28 -17.36 -7.51 15.76
C LEU A 28 -18.36 -8.67 15.60
N GLU A 29 -19.02 -9.05 16.70
CA GLU A 29 -19.99 -10.14 16.69
C GLU A 29 -21.30 -9.80 16.01
N GLN A 30 -21.70 -8.53 16.06
CA GLN A 30 -22.93 -8.07 15.45
C GLN A 30 -22.83 -8.11 13.92
N PHE A 31 -21.67 -7.76 13.35
CA PHE A 31 -21.45 -7.81 11.90
C PHE A 31 -21.75 -9.18 11.29
N GLY A 32 -21.53 -10.26 12.04
CA GLY A 32 -21.80 -11.61 11.58
C GLY A 32 -23.25 -12.10 11.74
N LYS A 33 -24.03 -11.49 12.64
CA LYS A 33 -25.37 -11.98 13.00
C LYS A 33 -26.49 -11.12 12.41
N ASP A 34 -26.25 -9.83 12.29
CA ASP A 34 -27.24 -8.86 11.86
C ASP A 34 -27.32 -8.80 10.33
N GLU A 35 -28.53 -8.94 9.78
CA GLU A 35 -28.73 -8.85 8.33
C GLU A 35 -28.49 -7.44 7.80
N ASP A 36 -28.73 -6.42 8.62
CA ASP A 36 -28.53 -5.01 8.26
C ASP A 36 -27.04 -4.66 8.09
N LEU A 37 -26.14 -5.50 8.63
CA LEU A 37 -24.69 -5.31 8.55
C LEU A 37 -24.04 -6.11 7.40
N LYS A 38 -24.78 -6.99 6.71
CA LYS A 38 -24.30 -7.70 5.52
C LYS A 38 -23.76 -6.77 4.42
N PRO A 39 -24.40 -5.62 4.10
CA PRO A 39 -23.87 -4.70 3.08
C PRO A 39 -22.46 -4.20 3.39
N ILE A 40 -22.09 -4.09 4.68
CA ILE A 40 -20.76 -3.65 5.09
C ILE A 40 -19.72 -4.74 4.81
N ILE A 41 -20.06 -6.01 5.04
CA ILE A 41 -19.20 -7.16 4.73
C ILE A 41 -19.00 -7.28 3.23
N ASP A 42 -20.08 -7.17 2.45
CA ASP A 42 -20.00 -7.23 0.98
C ASP A 42 -19.17 -6.08 0.43
N LEU A 43 -19.32 -4.88 0.99
CA LEU A 43 -18.50 -3.74 0.63
C LEU A 43 -17.02 -3.96 1.00
N ALA A 44 -16.73 -4.51 2.18
CA ALA A 44 -15.38 -4.87 2.59
C ALA A 44 -14.73 -5.88 1.65
N LEU A 45 -15.46 -6.93 1.26
CA LEU A 45 -15.00 -7.92 0.28
C LEU A 45 -14.75 -7.29 -1.08
N SER A 46 -15.68 -6.47 -1.59
CA SER A 46 -15.50 -5.78 -2.87
C SER A 46 -14.29 -4.85 -2.85
N ARG A 47 -14.03 -4.17 -1.73
CA ARG A 47 -12.85 -3.32 -1.52
C ARG A 47 -11.55 -4.12 -1.59
N ILE A 48 -11.51 -5.31 -0.99
CA ILE A 48 -10.36 -6.22 -1.09
C ILE A 48 -10.18 -6.74 -2.53
N GLN A 49 -11.27 -7.11 -3.21
CA GLN A 49 -11.23 -7.60 -4.60
C GLN A 49 -10.72 -6.53 -5.57
N ILE A 50 -11.24 -5.30 -5.47
CA ILE A 50 -10.79 -4.15 -6.27
C ILE A 50 -9.29 -3.91 -6.06
N ALA A 51 -8.84 -3.96 -4.80
CA ALA A 51 -7.41 -3.83 -4.50
C ALA A 51 -6.58 -5.01 -5.03
N ALA A 52 -7.11 -6.23 -4.98
CA ALA A 52 -6.46 -7.41 -5.54
C ALA A 52 -6.22 -7.26 -7.05
N ASP A 53 -7.15 -6.65 -7.78
CA ASP A 53 -7.04 -6.31 -9.20
C ASP A 53 -6.10 -5.10 -9.47
N GLY A 54 -5.51 -4.51 -8.43
CA GLY A 54 -4.61 -3.37 -8.53
C GLY A 54 -5.31 -2.01 -8.73
N LYS A 55 -6.62 -1.96 -8.53
CA LYS A 55 -7.44 -0.75 -8.64
C LYS A 55 -7.60 -0.07 -7.27
N ILE A 56 -7.96 1.20 -7.29
CA ILE A 56 -8.24 1.99 -6.08
C ILE A 56 -9.75 1.96 -5.85
N PHE A 57 -10.17 1.66 -4.62
CA PHE A 57 -11.58 1.73 -4.25
C PHE A 57 -12.11 3.16 -4.34
N ASN A 58 -13.22 3.35 -5.05
CA ASN A 58 -13.83 4.66 -5.19
C ASN A 58 -14.81 4.94 -4.05
N SER A 59 -14.50 5.97 -3.28
CA SER A 59 -15.33 6.47 -2.18
C SER A 59 -16.12 7.64 -2.69
N ASP A 60 -17.39 7.39 -2.97
CA ASP A 60 -18.34 8.46 -3.23
C ASP A 60 -19.05 8.81 -1.92
N PHE A 61 -18.51 9.79 -1.20
CA PHE A 61 -19.08 10.28 0.06
C PHE A 61 -20.39 11.05 -0.13
N SER A 62 -20.73 11.43 -1.37
CA SER A 62 -22.00 12.11 -1.65
C SER A 62 -23.18 11.14 -1.70
N ILE A 63 -22.90 9.85 -1.97
CA ILE A 63 -23.91 8.79 -2.14
C ILE A 63 -23.88 7.80 -0.96
N LYS A 64 -22.69 7.55 -0.38
CA LYS A 64 -22.50 6.53 0.65
C LYS A 64 -22.60 7.10 2.06
N ASN A 65 -23.22 6.33 2.96
CA ASN A 65 -23.16 6.60 4.39
C ASN A 65 -21.70 6.51 4.88
N LEU A 66 -21.22 7.57 5.51
CA LEU A 66 -19.86 7.68 6.05
C LEU A 66 -19.53 6.51 7.00
N ASP A 67 -20.51 6.07 7.80
CA ASP A 67 -20.37 4.96 8.74
C ASP A 67 -20.04 3.66 8.01
N ILE A 68 -20.75 3.38 6.90
CA ILE A 68 -20.53 2.19 6.06
C ILE A 68 -19.12 2.22 5.47
N GLU A 69 -18.63 3.39 5.05
CA GLU A 69 -17.30 3.52 4.48
C GLU A 69 -16.20 3.20 5.52
N VAL A 70 -16.33 3.74 6.74
CA VAL A 70 -15.41 3.47 7.85
C VAL A 70 -15.46 1.99 8.23
N PHE A 71 -16.66 1.45 8.44
CA PHE A 71 -16.83 0.07 8.88
C PHE A 71 -16.38 -0.94 7.83
N SER A 72 -16.58 -0.65 6.53
CA SER A 72 -16.08 -1.51 5.46
C SER A 72 -14.56 -1.64 5.50
N PHE A 73 -13.82 -0.58 5.86
CA PHE A 73 -12.38 -0.66 6.04
C PHE A 73 -12.01 -1.54 7.23
N LEU A 74 -12.65 -1.33 8.38
CA LEU A 74 -12.35 -2.08 9.60
C LEU A 74 -12.65 -3.57 9.44
N VAL A 75 -13.78 -3.91 8.79
CA VAL A 75 -14.12 -5.30 8.45
C VAL A 75 -13.12 -5.87 7.44
N ALA A 76 -12.68 -5.11 6.45
CA ALA A 76 -11.66 -5.58 5.50
C ALA A 76 -10.32 -5.90 6.20
N VAL A 77 -9.90 -5.05 7.15
CA VAL A 77 -8.70 -5.31 7.98
C VAL A 77 -8.86 -6.63 8.74
N ILE A 78 -10.06 -6.90 9.27
CA ILE A 78 -10.34 -8.13 10.01
C ILE A 78 -10.25 -9.36 9.14
N LEU A 79 -10.94 -9.33 8.00
CA LEU A 79 -10.94 -10.41 7.03
C LEU A 79 -9.53 -10.72 6.51
N LEU A 80 -8.73 -9.69 6.22
CA LEU A 80 -7.36 -9.85 5.74
C LEU A 80 -6.43 -10.44 6.80
N LYS A 81 -6.57 -10.01 8.05
CA LYS A 81 -5.79 -10.56 9.17
C LYS A 81 -6.14 -12.02 9.44
N GLN A 82 -7.41 -12.39 9.36
CA GLN A 82 -7.87 -13.78 9.52
C GLN A 82 -7.45 -14.66 8.33
N CYS A 83 -7.57 -14.17 7.09
CA CYS A 83 -7.14 -14.89 5.89
C CYS A 83 -5.62 -15.08 5.85
N ASN A 84 -4.86 -14.14 6.42
CA ASN A 84 -3.40 -14.16 6.51
C ASN A 84 -2.68 -14.32 5.16
N ALA A 85 -3.33 -13.93 4.05
CA ALA A 85 -2.77 -13.97 2.71
C ALA A 85 -1.90 -12.73 2.46
N ASN A 86 -0.58 -12.88 2.60
CA ASN A 86 0.40 -11.79 2.44
C ASN A 86 0.28 -10.99 1.14
N THR A 87 -0.06 -11.67 0.04
CA THR A 87 -0.28 -11.06 -1.28
C THR A 87 -1.48 -10.11 -1.27
N LEU A 88 -2.61 -10.52 -0.67
CA LEU A 88 -3.80 -9.70 -0.54
C LEU A 88 -3.56 -8.52 0.41
N ILE A 89 -2.89 -8.75 1.55
CA ILE A 89 -2.54 -7.68 2.50
C ILE A 89 -1.72 -6.59 1.79
N ARG A 90 -0.67 -6.98 1.05
CA ARG A 90 0.19 -6.03 0.32
C ARG A 90 -0.55 -5.26 -0.77
N ARG A 91 -1.44 -5.92 -1.51
CA ARG A 91 -2.24 -5.27 -2.56
C ARG A 91 -3.26 -4.29 -1.96
N PHE A 92 -3.92 -4.70 -0.87
CA PHE A 92 -4.86 -3.88 -0.13
C PHE A 92 -4.20 -2.65 0.49
N SER A 93 -3.09 -2.82 1.21
CA SER A 93 -2.39 -1.71 1.85
C SER A 93 -1.89 -0.67 0.84
N LEU A 94 -1.40 -1.12 -0.33
CA LEU A 94 -1.00 -0.22 -1.41
C LEU A 94 -2.19 0.53 -2.04
N ALA A 95 -3.30 -0.16 -2.27
CA ALA A 95 -4.50 0.46 -2.83
C ALA A 95 -5.07 1.53 -1.89
N GLU A 96 -5.09 1.24 -0.58
CA GLU A 96 -5.52 2.18 0.46
C GLU A 96 -4.53 3.34 0.65
N ALA A 97 -3.22 3.10 0.54
CA ALA A 97 -2.24 4.17 0.56
C ALA A 97 -2.41 5.13 -0.62
N ARG A 98 -2.68 4.62 -1.83
CA ARG A 98 -2.98 5.43 -3.02
C ARG A 98 -4.32 6.18 -2.89
N ARG A 99 -5.30 5.59 -2.21
CA ARG A 99 -6.57 6.26 -1.89
C ARG A 99 -6.33 7.42 -0.92
N ALA A 100 -5.63 7.16 0.18
CA ALA A 100 -5.29 8.14 1.20
C ALA A 100 -4.49 9.30 0.59
N GLU A 101 -3.58 8.98 -0.34
CA GLU A 101 -2.82 9.99 -1.08
C GLU A 101 -3.71 10.97 -1.84
N LYS A 102 -4.70 10.46 -2.58
CA LYS A 102 -5.65 11.33 -3.31
C LYS A 102 -6.44 12.24 -2.38
N PHE A 103 -6.76 11.78 -1.17
CA PHE A 103 -7.47 12.60 -0.18
C PHE A 103 -6.54 13.64 0.45
N LEU A 104 -5.33 13.25 0.85
CA LEU A 104 -4.34 14.17 1.42
C LEU A 104 -3.96 15.24 0.42
N GLU A 105 -3.74 14.89 -0.85
CA GLU A 105 -3.41 15.84 -1.91
C GLU A 105 -4.51 16.89 -2.07
N LYS A 106 -5.78 16.46 -2.09
CA LYS A 106 -6.93 17.38 -2.15
C LYS A 106 -7.05 18.22 -0.89
N ASP A 107 -6.90 17.62 0.28
CA ASP A 107 -7.05 18.30 1.58
C ASP A 107 -5.96 19.37 1.77
N LEU A 108 -4.74 19.16 1.24
CA LEU A 108 -3.67 20.17 1.21
C LEU A 108 -4.00 21.40 0.34
N VAL A 109 -4.86 21.27 -0.68
CA VAL A 109 -5.18 22.36 -1.63
C VAL A 109 -6.52 23.04 -1.33
N ASN A 110 -7.45 22.36 -0.66
CA ASN A 110 -8.86 22.76 -0.63
C ASN A 110 -9.19 23.91 0.34
N SER A 111 -8.95 23.74 1.64
CA SER A 111 -9.27 24.74 2.67
C SER A 111 -8.22 24.75 3.77
N HIS A 112 -8.08 25.88 4.48
CA HIS A 112 -7.11 26.01 5.58
C HIS A 112 -7.29 24.93 6.67
N THR A 113 -8.54 24.58 7.01
CA THR A 113 -8.80 23.54 8.01
C THR A 113 -8.35 22.15 7.53
N ASN A 114 -8.62 21.81 6.27
CA ASN A 114 -8.25 20.51 5.72
C ASN A 114 -6.74 20.38 5.54
N GLU A 115 -6.09 21.49 5.18
CA GLU A 115 -4.64 21.59 5.06
C GLU A 115 -3.95 21.34 6.41
N GLU A 116 -4.41 22.01 7.48
CA GLU A 116 -3.88 21.79 8.84
C GLU A 116 -4.05 20.33 9.29
N ILE A 117 -5.19 19.72 8.98
CA ILE A 117 -5.47 18.31 9.26
C ILE A 117 -4.49 17.41 8.49
N ALA A 118 -4.29 17.65 7.20
CA ALA A 118 -3.37 16.86 6.37
C ALA A 118 -1.92 17.01 6.83
N ILE A 119 -1.44 18.23 7.10
CA ILE A 119 -0.09 18.49 7.64
C ILE A 119 0.09 17.78 8.98
N LYS A 120 -0.94 17.81 9.84
CA LYS A 120 -0.90 17.14 11.14
C LYS A 120 -0.85 15.62 11.01
N ILE A 121 -1.64 15.02 10.12
CA ILE A 121 -1.58 13.56 9.85
C ILE A 121 -0.17 13.17 9.38
N ILE A 122 0.40 13.96 8.46
CA ILE A 122 1.74 13.73 7.92
C ILE A 122 2.79 13.77 9.05
N LYS A 123 2.72 14.79 9.91
CA LYS A 123 3.62 14.94 11.05
C LYS A 123 3.46 13.82 12.07
N ASP A 124 2.24 13.55 12.51
CA ASP A 124 1.95 12.62 13.61
C ASP A 124 2.27 11.16 13.22
N LEU A 125 2.05 10.77 11.96
CA LEU A 125 2.31 9.40 11.51
C LEU A 125 3.73 9.17 10.99
N PHE A 126 4.32 10.15 10.31
CA PHE A 126 5.55 9.98 9.54
C PHE A 126 6.70 10.84 10.03
N SER A 127 6.49 11.67 11.06
CA SER A 127 7.51 12.59 11.60
C SER A 127 8.08 13.56 10.56
N MET A 128 7.32 13.84 9.48
CA MET A 128 7.73 14.77 8.44
C MET A 128 7.21 16.18 8.75
N ASN A 129 8.12 17.14 8.91
CA ASN A 129 7.75 18.52 9.24
C ASN A 129 7.44 19.32 7.98
N VAL A 130 6.15 19.42 7.65
CA VAL A 130 5.65 20.18 6.52
C VAL A 130 5.16 21.55 6.95
N THR A 131 5.56 22.59 6.20
CA THR A 131 5.06 23.96 6.35
C THR A 131 4.60 24.50 5.00
N LYS A 132 3.49 25.25 4.97
CA LYS A 132 3.06 25.90 3.73
C LYS A 132 3.83 27.19 3.48
N SER A 133 4.24 27.42 2.24
CA SER A 133 4.90 28.64 1.77
C SER A 133 4.40 28.98 0.37
N GLY A 134 3.41 29.90 0.30
CA GLY A 134 2.72 30.20 -0.95
C GLY A 134 2.02 28.96 -1.51
N ASP A 135 2.35 28.62 -2.76
CA ASP A 135 1.84 27.43 -3.47
C ASP A 135 2.63 26.15 -3.17
N TYR A 136 3.69 26.24 -2.36
CA TYR A 136 4.56 25.13 -2.02
C TYR A 136 4.36 24.64 -0.60
N PHE A 137 4.71 23.37 -0.42
CA PHE A 137 4.93 22.72 0.86
C PHE A 137 6.42 22.53 1.04
N VAL A 138 6.91 22.94 2.20
CA VAL A 138 8.33 23.07 2.47
C VAL A 138 8.70 22.15 3.63
N ILE A 139 9.70 21.31 3.40
CA ILE A 139 10.24 20.38 4.40
C ILE A 139 11.76 20.56 4.58
N PRO A 140 12.32 20.29 5.78
CA PRO A 140 13.77 20.24 5.96
C PRO A 140 14.43 19.24 5.01
N VAL A 141 15.65 19.54 4.54
CA VAL A 141 16.43 18.60 3.69
C VAL A 141 16.65 17.25 4.39
N SER A 142 16.80 17.24 5.71
CA SER A 142 16.90 15.99 6.50
C SER A 142 15.69 15.09 6.32
N ASP A 143 14.50 15.66 6.43
CA ASP A 143 13.22 14.93 6.32
C ASP A 143 13.05 14.46 4.88
N TYR A 144 13.34 15.34 3.89
CA TYR A 144 13.28 14.97 2.47
C TYR A 144 14.16 13.75 2.17
N LEU A 145 15.43 13.78 2.60
CA LEU A 145 16.37 12.69 2.34
C LEU A 145 15.92 11.38 2.99
N LEU A 146 15.33 11.44 4.20
CA LEU A 146 14.83 10.26 4.91
C LEU A 146 13.66 9.60 4.15
N HIS A 147 12.73 10.38 3.63
CA HIS A 147 11.56 9.86 2.92
C HIS A 147 11.84 9.54 1.43
N ALA A 148 12.81 10.22 0.81
CA ALA A 148 13.16 10.03 -0.60
C ALA A 148 14.04 8.80 -0.89
N VAL A 149 14.57 8.10 0.14
CA VAL A 149 15.52 6.95 -0.02
C VAL A 149 15.00 5.86 -0.96
N HIS A 150 13.69 5.71 -1.08
CA HIS A 150 13.07 4.65 -1.87
C HIS A 150 12.75 5.02 -3.31
N PHE A 151 13.04 6.26 -3.72
CA PHE A 151 12.83 6.77 -5.06
C PHE A 151 14.14 6.71 -5.84
N HIS A 152 14.07 6.15 -7.05
CA HIS A 152 15.24 5.97 -7.92
C HIS A 152 15.17 6.89 -9.15
N GLU A 153 13.99 7.46 -9.40
CA GLU A 153 13.71 8.36 -10.50
C GLU A 153 14.45 9.70 -10.30
N GLN A 154 14.93 10.28 -11.40
CA GLN A 154 15.83 11.44 -11.33
C GLN A 154 15.20 12.66 -10.66
N GLU A 155 13.89 12.86 -10.82
CA GLU A 155 13.13 13.98 -10.22
C GLU A 155 13.12 13.99 -8.68
N TRP A 156 13.40 12.84 -8.04
CA TRP A 156 13.48 12.69 -6.59
C TRP A 156 14.91 12.80 -6.05
N LYS A 157 15.90 12.99 -6.94
CA LYS A 157 17.27 13.27 -6.49
C LYS A 157 17.33 14.71 -5.98
N LEU A 158 17.89 14.90 -4.79
CA LEU A 158 18.01 16.23 -4.17
C LEU A 158 18.64 17.29 -5.10
N VAL A 159 19.62 16.88 -5.92
CA VAL A 159 20.28 17.76 -6.91
C VAL A 159 19.32 18.34 -7.97
N ASN A 160 18.16 17.71 -8.16
CA ASN A 160 17.13 18.12 -9.11
C ASN A 160 15.92 18.78 -8.40
N ARG A 161 16.05 19.13 -7.11
CA ARG A 161 14.99 19.78 -6.34
C ARG A 161 15.28 21.26 -6.13
N LEU A 162 14.22 22.05 -5.98
CA LEU A 162 14.32 23.41 -5.49
C LEU A 162 14.64 23.38 -3.99
N VAL A 163 15.81 23.88 -3.63
CA VAL A 163 16.29 23.97 -2.24
C VAL A 163 16.65 25.42 -1.93
N ASP A 164 16.08 25.95 -0.87
CA ASP A 164 16.44 27.27 -0.34
C ASP A 164 16.52 27.20 1.19
N ASN A 165 17.55 27.82 1.76
CA ASN A 165 17.78 27.89 3.21
C ASN A 165 17.67 26.54 3.95
N GLY A 166 18.22 25.47 3.35
CA GLY A 166 18.20 24.12 3.94
C GLY A 166 16.83 23.42 3.90
N LYS A 167 15.91 23.91 3.07
CA LYS A 167 14.56 23.37 2.92
C LYS A 167 14.25 23.05 1.47
N VAL A 168 13.50 21.98 1.25
CA VAL A 168 13.07 21.50 -0.06
C VAL A 168 11.64 21.93 -0.32
N PHE A 169 11.39 22.46 -1.52
CA PHE A 169 10.07 22.91 -1.96
C PHE A 169 9.39 21.82 -2.78
N LEU A 170 8.16 21.50 -2.41
CA LEU A 170 7.35 20.42 -2.96
C LEU A 170 5.96 20.95 -3.31
N SER A 171 5.36 20.42 -4.36
CA SER A 171 3.92 20.54 -4.58
C SER A 171 3.12 19.68 -3.59
N ALA A 172 1.79 19.87 -3.52
CA ALA A 172 0.91 19.02 -2.73
C ALA A 172 1.05 17.54 -3.10
N HIS A 173 1.03 17.24 -4.41
CA HIS A 173 1.21 15.90 -4.93
C HIS A 173 2.55 15.29 -4.49
N GLU A 174 3.65 16.02 -4.64
CA GLU A 174 4.98 15.51 -4.27
C GLU A 174 5.10 15.25 -2.77
N THR A 175 4.54 16.13 -1.94
CA THR A 175 4.56 16.01 -0.47
C THR A 175 3.89 14.71 -0.03
N VAL A 176 2.72 14.39 -0.60
CA VAL A 176 1.98 13.18 -0.24
C VAL A 176 2.60 11.95 -0.90
N ARG A 177 3.17 12.09 -2.10
CA ARG A 177 3.86 11.01 -2.81
C ARG A 177 5.02 10.44 -2.00
N LEU A 178 5.78 11.29 -1.31
CA LEU A 178 6.91 10.91 -0.45
C LEU A 178 6.49 9.87 0.61
N ILE A 179 5.35 10.08 1.25
CA ILE A 179 4.88 9.23 2.34
C ILE A 179 4.04 8.03 1.86
N ARG A 180 3.75 7.88 0.56
CA ARG A 180 2.90 6.78 0.03
C ARG A 180 3.41 5.40 0.45
N LYS A 181 4.72 5.18 0.41
CA LYS A 181 5.31 3.89 0.80
C LYS A 181 5.22 3.65 2.31
N GLU A 182 5.33 4.72 3.09
CA GLU A 182 5.19 4.64 4.54
C GLU A 182 3.74 4.43 4.96
N LEU A 183 2.78 5.05 4.27
CA LEU A 183 1.35 4.77 4.40
C LEU A 183 1.04 3.30 4.12
N ASP A 184 1.55 2.74 3.01
CA ASP A 184 1.41 1.32 2.67
C ASP A 184 1.96 0.42 3.79
N SER A 185 3.19 0.70 4.23
CA SER A 185 3.83 0.00 5.35
C SER A 185 3.04 0.12 6.65
N PHE A 186 2.52 1.30 6.98
CA PHE A 186 1.73 1.57 8.17
C PHE A 186 0.42 0.77 8.17
N ILE A 187 -0.32 0.80 7.06
CA ILE A 187 -1.58 0.06 6.91
C ILE A 187 -1.31 -1.46 6.97
N SER A 188 -0.28 -1.94 6.29
CA SER A 188 0.12 -3.35 6.32
C SER A 188 0.49 -3.81 7.73
N LYS A 189 1.26 -3.00 8.47
CA LYS A 189 1.60 -3.27 9.87
C LYS A 189 0.34 -3.29 10.74
N LYS A 190 -0.56 -2.32 10.59
CA LYS A 190 -1.81 -2.25 11.34
C LYS A 190 -2.68 -3.49 11.12
N ILE A 191 -2.77 -3.99 9.88
CA ILE A 191 -3.47 -5.25 9.58
C ILE A 191 -2.81 -6.42 10.30
N ARG A 192 -1.48 -6.53 10.22
CA ARG A 192 -0.72 -7.63 10.84
C ARG A 192 -0.76 -7.63 12.36
N SER A 193 -0.75 -6.46 12.99
CA SER A 193 -0.75 -6.30 14.45
C SER A 193 -2.15 -6.23 15.05
N ALA A 194 -3.21 -6.29 14.24
CA ALA A 194 -4.57 -6.27 14.74
C ALA A 194 -4.83 -7.48 15.64
N ASN A 195 -5.22 -7.24 16.89
CA ASN A 195 -5.70 -8.26 17.80
C ASN A 195 -7.19 -8.47 17.54
N ILE A 196 -7.51 -9.63 16.96
CA ILE A 196 -8.86 -9.95 16.52
C ILE A 196 -9.32 -11.18 17.29
N PRO A 197 -10.57 -11.19 17.81
CA PRO A 197 -11.16 -12.38 18.41
C PRO A 197 -11.26 -13.52 17.40
N ASP A 198 -11.48 -14.72 17.94
CA ASP A 198 -11.47 -15.95 17.17
C ASP A 198 -12.56 -15.99 16.07
N ILE A 199 -12.35 -16.82 15.05
CA ILE A 199 -13.16 -16.84 13.84
C ILE A 199 -14.63 -17.12 14.19
N GLN A 200 -15.50 -16.14 13.94
CA GLN A 200 -16.94 -16.38 13.99
C GLN A 200 -17.41 -17.09 12.72
N GLU A 201 -18.38 -17.99 12.85
CA GLU A 201 -18.91 -18.77 11.72
C GLU A 201 -19.39 -17.90 10.57
N SER A 202 -19.93 -16.73 10.88
CA SER A 202 -20.43 -15.77 9.90
C SER A 202 -19.37 -15.25 8.92
N PHE A 203 -18.09 -15.24 9.31
CA PHE A 203 -17.00 -14.82 8.44
C PHE A 203 -16.42 -15.96 7.59
N LYS A 204 -16.83 -17.23 7.79
CA LYS A 204 -16.31 -18.38 7.03
C LYS A 204 -16.49 -18.21 5.52
N LYS A 205 -17.70 -17.85 5.07
CA LYS A 205 -17.99 -17.62 3.64
C LYS A 205 -17.11 -16.51 3.02
N PRO A 206 -17.05 -15.30 3.60
CA PRO A 206 -16.08 -14.27 3.19
C PRO A 206 -14.62 -14.78 3.13
N LEU A 207 -14.17 -15.51 4.15
CA LEU A 207 -12.80 -16.03 4.20
C LEU A 207 -12.52 -17.05 3.10
N ASP A 208 -13.46 -17.95 2.79
CA ASP A 208 -13.33 -18.90 1.69
C ASP A 208 -13.20 -18.19 0.34
N THR A 209 -13.98 -17.13 0.12
CA THR A 209 -13.85 -16.32 -1.10
C THR A 209 -12.48 -15.67 -1.20
N LEU A 210 -11.94 -15.13 -0.10
CA LEU A 210 -10.61 -14.53 -0.07
C LEU A 210 -9.50 -15.58 -0.25
N ALA A 211 -9.66 -16.78 0.31
CA ALA A 211 -8.73 -17.87 0.10
C ALA A 211 -8.68 -18.29 -1.38
N SER A 212 -9.84 -18.36 -2.04
CA SER A 212 -9.90 -18.62 -3.48
C SER A 212 -9.26 -17.51 -4.32
N LEU A 213 -9.43 -16.25 -3.90
CA LEU A 213 -8.82 -15.09 -4.54
C LEU A 213 -7.29 -15.11 -4.38
N ALA A 214 -6.80 -15.48 -3.19
CA ALA A 214 -5.37 -15.59 -2.92
C ALA A 214 -4.68 -16.64 -3.81
N LYS A 215 -5.36 -17.76 -4.11
CA LYS A 215 -4.86 -18.80 -5.03
C LYS A 215 -4.59 -18.28 -6.45
N LYS A 216 -5.25 -17.20 -6.90
CA LYS A 216 -4.94 -16.58 -8.21
C LYS A 216 -3.54 -15.98 -8.27
N PHE A 217 -2.94 -15.67 -7.12
CA PHE A 217 -1.63 -15.03 -7.01
C PHE A 217 -0.51 -16.00 -6.61
N THR A 218 -0.81 -17.29 -6.48
CA THR A 218 0.24 -18.29 -6.26
C THR A 218 1.02 -18.45 -7.56
N VAL A 219 2.32 -18.17 -7.51
CA VAL A 219 3.22 -18.43 -8.63
C VAL A 219 3.31 -19.94 -8.81
N GLN A 220 2.85 -20.43 -9.96
CA GLN A 220 3.11 -21.81 -10.35
C GLN A 220 4.58 -21.92 -10.72
N ILE A 221 5.35 -22.63 -9.90
CA ILE A 221 6.71 -22.98 -10.24
C ILE A 221 6.61 -24.10 -11.27
N VAL A 222 6.83 -23.76 -12.53
CA VAL A 222 6.96 -24.76 -13.60
C VAL A 222 8.43 -25.13 -13.66
N GLU A 223 8.75 -26.34 -13.24
CA GLU A 223 10.06 -26.93 -13.48
C GLU A 223 10.14 -27.31 -14.96
N THR A 224 10.89 -26.54 -15.73
CA THR A 224 11.20 -26.86 -17.12
C THR A 224 12.63 -27.37 -17.22
N THR A 225 12.83 -28.43 -17.99
CA THR A 225 14.17 -28.91 -18.36
C THR A 225 14.80 -28.06 -19.46
N GLU A 226 14.01 -27.20 -20.12
CA GLU A 226 14.51 -26.28 -21.14
C GLU A 226 15.25 -25.08 -20.55
N GLN A 227 16.31 -24.66 -21.24
CA GLN A 227 17.02 -23.44 -20.89
C GLN A 227 16.16 -22.18 -21.14
N PRO A 228 16.15 -21.21 -20.23
CA PRO A 228 15.49 -19.92 -20.43
C PRO A 228 16.01 -19.18 -21.67
N PRO A 229 15.19 -18.35 -22.32
CA PRO A 229 15.60 -17.62 -23.53
C PRO A 229 16.82 -16.71 -23.30
N CYS A 230 16.97 -16.12 -22.11
CA CYS A 230 18.14 -15.31 -21.76
C CYS A 230 19.44 -16.12 -21.72
N ILE A 231 19.38 -17.38 -21.29
CA ILE A 231 20.53 -18.30 -21.28
C ILE A 231 20.82 -18.80 -22.70
N LYS A 232 19.79 -19.17 -23.47
CA LYS A 232 19.95 -19.56 -24.89
C LYS A 232 20.64 -18.44 -25.68
N HIS A 233 20.17 -17.20 -25.52
CA HIS A 233 20.77 -16.04 -26.17
C HIS A 233 22.23 -15.81 -25.75
N ALA A 234 22.55 -15.97 -24.45
CA ALA A 234 23.92 -15.85 -23.97
C ALA A 234 24.87 -16.90 -24.59
N LEU A 235 24.40 -18.15 -24.73
CA LEU A 235 25.15 -19.23 -25.38
C LEU A 235 25.31 -18.99 -26.89
N GLU A 236 24.31 -18.43 -27.57
CA GLU A 236 24.39 -18.06 -28.99
C GLU A 236 25.41 -16.94 -29.28
N ILE A 237 25.50 -15.94 -28.40
CA ILE A 237 26.52 -14.88 -28.53
C ILE A 237 27.92 -15.50 -28.44
N LEU A 238 28.12 -16.39 -27.45
CA LEU A 238 29.39 -17.09 -27.28
C LEU A 238 29.71 -18.03 -28.45
N SER A 239 28.72 -18.75 -28.99
CA SER A 239 28.94 -19.65 -30.13
C SER A 239 29.28 -18.91 -31.43
N LYS A 240 28.86 -17.64 -31.55
CA LYS A 240 29.27 -16.73 -32.63
C LYS A 240 30.67 -16.15 -32.41
N GLY A 241 31.35 -16.46 -31.31
CA GLY A 241 32.66 -15.91 -30.96
C GLY A 241 32.63 -14.48 -30.42
N GLU A 242 31.44 -13.97 -30.10
CA GLU A 242 31.27 -12.65 -29.50
C GLU A 242 31.39 -12.73 -27.97
N ASN A 243 31.83 -11.62 -27.36
CA ASN A 243 32.06 -11.55 -25.93
C ASN A 243 30.83 -11.02 -25.18
N LEU A 244 30.38 -11.74 -24.16
CA LEU A 244 29.35 -11.25 -23.24
C LEU A 244 29.88 -10.12 -22.34
N PRO A 245 29.01 -9.15 -21.95
CA PRO A 245 29.33 -8.18 -20.92
C PRO A 245 29.59 -8.88 -19.57
N HIS A 246 30.29 -8.22 -18.65
CA HIS A 246 30.70 -8.80 -17.37
C HIS A 246 29.52 -9.42 -16.57
N SER A 247 28.40 -8.70 -16.49
CA SER A 247 27.16 -9.20 -15.87
C SER A 247 26.59 -10.43 -16.56
N GLY A 248 26.67 -10.50 -17.90
CA GLY A 248 26.22 -11.63 -18.70
C GLY A 248 27.07 -12.89 -18.48
N ARG A 249 28.39 -12.73 -18.38
CA ARG A 249 29.30 -13.85 -18.04
C ARG A 249 29.02 -14.40 -16.64
N PHE A 250 28.86 -13.51 -15.66
CA PHE A 250 28.53 -13.91 -14.29
C PHE A 250 27.19 -14.64 -14.21
N MET A 251 26.14 -14.12 -14.88
CA MET A 251 24.83 -14.76 -14.97
C MET A 251 24.93 -16.16 -15.59
N LEU A 252 25.66 -16.30 -16.70
CA LEU A 252 25.79 -17.59 -17.38
C LEU A 252 26.54 -18.60 -16.51
N ALA A 253 27.70 -18.23 -15.97
CA ALA A 253 28.48 -19.10 -15.09
C ALA A 253 27.68 -19.56 -13.85
N THR A 254 26.97 -18.64 -13.18
CA THR A 254 26.15 -18.98 -12.01
C THR A 254 24.98 -19.89 -12.36
N TYR A 255 24.35 -19.71 -13.52
CA TYR A 255 23.29 -20.60 -14.01
C TYR A 255 23.82 -22.00 -14.31
N LEU A 256 24.94 -22.12 -15.02
CA LEU A 256 25.53 -23.42 -15.40
C LEU A 256 26.05 -24.19 -14.18
N LEU A 257 26.69 -23.48 -13.22
CA LEU A 257 27.09 -24.05 -11.93
C LEU A 257 25.89 -24.58 -11.13
N ASN A 258 24.79 -23.82 -11.06
CA ASN A 258 23.60 -24.25 -10.34
C ASN A 258 22.89 -25.43 -11.05
N LYS A 259 23.03 -25.53 -12.37
CA LYS A 259 22.59 -26.70 -13.16
C LYS A 259 23.49 -27.93 -12.97
N GLY A 260 24.67 -27.76 -12.38
CA GLY A 260 25.61 -28.84 -12.08
C GLY A 260 26.65 -29.12 -13.16
N GLN A 261 26.95 -28.18 -14.06
CA GLN A 261 28.11 -28.31 -14.94
C GLN A 261 29.41 -28.23 -14.15
N ALA A 262 30.39 -29.06 -14.55
CA ALA A 262 31.70 -29.08 -13.93
C ALA A 262 32.47 -27.79 -14.24
N ILE A 263 33.33 -27.36 -13.32
CA ILE A 263 34.14 -26.13 -13.46
C ILE A 263 35.15 -26.23 -14.62
N GLU A 264 35.43 -27.46 -15.07
CA GLU A 264 36.37 -27.78 -16.14
C GLU A 264 35.73 -27.74 -17.55
N GLU A 265 34.40 -27.66 -17.64
CA GLU A 265 33.60 -27.54 -18.89
C GLU A 265 33.11 -26.10 -19.13
#